data_AF-A0A5V7XSX1-F1
#
_entry.id   AF-A0A5V7XSX1-F1
#
_cell.length_a   1.000
_cell.length_b   1.000
_cell.length_c   1.000
_cell.angle_alpha   90.00
_cell.angle_beta   90.00
_cell.angle_gamma   90.00
#
_symmetry.space_group_name_H-M   'P 1'
#
loop_
_entity.id
_entity.type
_entity.pdbx_description
1 polymer ?
#
loop_
_entity_poly.entity_id
_entity_poly.type
_entity_poly.pdbx_seq_one_letter_code
_entity_poly.pdbx_strand_id
1 'polypeptide(L)' 'MSSGKGLVPEDGLRTFRFPADKRGFDRVNGRPWSKTGKQVNFETKNGDGDVIANVHLDVENFRP' A
#
# COMPACT_ATOMS: atom_id res chain seq x y z
N MET A 1 11.51 11.77 -1.74
CA MET A 1 11.02 12.39 -0.48
C MET A 1 10.23 11.34 0.32
N SER A 2 10.42 11.24 1.64
CA SER A 2 9.61 10.37 2.50
C SER A 2 8.69 11.21 3.38
N SER A 3 7.40 10.89 3.40
CA SER A 3 6.42 11.52 4.29
C SER A 3 6.33 10.83 5.66
N GLY A 4 7.34 10.00 6.01
CA GLY A 4 7.32 9.13 7.20
C GLY A 4 6.37 7.93 7.07
N LYS A 5 5.59 7.84 5.99
CA LYS A 5 4.62 6.76 5.72
C LYS A 5 4.97 5.94 4.46
N GLY A 6 6.10 6.26 3.81
CA GLY A 6 6.53 5.62 2.58
C GLY A 6 7.68 6.34 1.88
N LEU A 7 8.06 5.84 0.72
CA LEU A 7 9.03 6.41 -0.21
C LEU A 7 8.31 6.89 -1.47
N VAL A 8 8.59 8.13 -1.86
CA VAL A 8 8.11 8.75 -3.09
C VAL A 8 9.33 9.23 -3.90
N PRO A 9 9.50 8.83 -5.18
CA PRO A 9 10.52 9.37 -6.06
C PRO A 9 10.23 10.83 -6.39
N GLU A 10 11.20 11.51 -6.99
CA GLU A 10 11.08 12.93 -7.36
C GLU A 10 9.94 13.20 -8.34
N ASP A 11 9.69 12.26 -9.26
CA ASP A 11 8.60 12.36 -10.23
C ASP A 11 7.19 12.29 -9.61
N GLY A 12 7.07 11.84 -8.36
CA GLY A 12 5.79 11.68 -7.67
C GLY A 12 4.86 10.61 -8.26
N LEU A 13 5.28 9.89 -9.31
CA LEU A 13 4.43 8.98 -10.08
C LEU A 13 4.32 7.61 -9.42
N ARG A 14 5.27 7.25 -8.57
CA ARG A 14 5.27 5.96 -7.86
C ARG A 14 5.30 6.22 -6.37
N THR A 15 4.65 5.38 -5.58
CA THR A 15 4.71 5.49 -4.12
C THR A 15 4.76 4.11 -3.51
N PHE A 16 5.84 3.85 -2.76
CA PHE A 16 5.89 2.71 -1.87
C PHE A 16 5.42 3.16 -0.48
N ARG A 17 4.35 2.59 0.05
CA ARG A 17 3.91 2.84 1.44
C ARG A 17 4.47 1.76 2.36
N PHE A 18 5.03 2.19 3.47
CA PHE A 18 5.60 1.30 4.49
C PHE A 18 4.52 0.39 5.10
N PRO A 19 4.93 -0.73 5.73
CA PRO A 19 3.99 -1.67 6.33
C PRO A 19 3.03 -0.98 7.30
N ALA A 20 1.72 -1.10 7.05
CA ALA A 20 0.67 -0.49 7.85
C ALA A 20 -0.37 -1.54 8.27
N ASP A 21 -0.92 -1.38 9.46
CA ASP A 21 -1.97 -2.27 9.96
C ASP A 21 -3.24 -2.15 9.10
N LYS A 22 -3.85 -3.29 8.82
CA LYS A 22 -5.08 -3.41 8.03
C LYS A 22 -6.15 -4.11 8.85
N ARG A 23 -7.32 -3.49 8.88
CA ARG A 23 -8.51 -3.98 9.57
C ARG A 23 -9.69 -4.00 8.61
N GLY A 24 -10.64 -4.89 8.86
CA GLY A 24 -11.86 -5.03 8.07
C GLY A 24 -11.77 -6.05 6.95
N PHE A 25 -12.83 -6.12 6.16
CA PHE A 25 -13.07 -7.16 5.17
C PHE A 25 -13.46 -6.57 3.81
N ASP A 26 -13.05 -7.26 2.76
CA ASP A 26 -13.49 -7.03 1.39
C ASP A 26 -14.99 -7.37 1.29
N ARG A 27 -15.77 -6.39 0.85
CA ARG A 27 -17.22 -6.54 0.71
C ARG A 27 -17.62 -7.44 -0.45
N VAL A 28 -16.72 -7.67 -1.41
CA VAL A 28 -16.99 -8.49 -2.60
C VAL A 28 -16.90 -9.99 -2.27
N ASN A 29 -15.90 -10.39 -1.50
CA ASN A 29 -15.62 -11.81 -1.23
C ASN A 29 -15.60 -12.18 0.26
N GLY A 30 -15.84 -11.22 1.17
CA GLY A 30 -15.90 -11.43 2.61
C GLY A 30 -14.57 -11.74 3.29
N ARG A 31 -13.44 -11.74 2.55
CA ARG A 31 -12.11 -12.03 3.10
C ARG A 31 -11.54 -10.79 3.79
N PRO A 32 -10.68 -10.96 4.81
CA PRO A 32 -10.03 -9.81 5.42
C PRO A 32 -9.20 -9.07 4.37
N TRP A 33 -9.09 -7.74 4.51
CA TRP A 33 -8.27 -6.94 3.58
C TRP A 33 -6.80 -7.37 3.56
N SER A 34 -6.33 -7.99 4.65
CA SER A 34 -5.01 -8.58 4.79
C SER A 34 -5.09 -9.90 5.53
N LYS A 35 -4.38 -10.92 5.06
CA LYS A 35 -4.31 -12.23 5.76
C LYS A 35 -3.47 -12.18 7.03
N THR A 36 -2.47 -11.29 7.07
CA THR A 36 -1.55 -11.14 8.21
C THR A 36 -1.89 -9.95 9.10
N GLY A 37 -2.89 -9.13 8.71
CA GLY A 37 -3.27 -7.90 9.39
C GLY A 37 -2.34 -6.71 9.11
N LYS A 38 -1.34 -6.85 8.23
CA LYS A 38 -0.39 -5.78 7.88
C LYS A 38 -0.03 -5.86 6.39
N GLN A 39 0.02 -4.72 5.71
CA GLN A 39 0.32 -4.65 4.28
C GLN A 39 1.27 -3.52 3.92
N VAL A 40 2.03 -3.72 2.86
CA VAL A 40 2.65 -2.65 2.07
C VAL A 40 1.84 -2.38 0.82
N ASN A 41 2.02 -1.18 0.25
CA ASN A 41 1.39 -0.79 -0.99
C ASN A 41 2.40 -0.22 -1.98
N PHE A 42 2.23 -0.57 -3.25
CA PHE A 42 2.92 0.06 -4.38
C PHE A 42 1.88 0.71 -5.28
N GLU A 43 1.82 2.03 -5.23
CA GLU A 43 0.89 2.84 -6.00
C GLU A 43 1.61 3.46 -7.21
N THR A 44 0.96 3.44 -8.37
CA THR A 44 1.42 4.12 -9.59
C THR A 44 0.36 5.08 -10.06
N LYS A 45 0.78 6.29 -10.42
CA LYS A 45 -0.07 7.37 -10.92
C LYS A 45 0.27 7.73 -12.37
N ASN A 46 -0.71 8.24 -13.11
CA ASN A 46 -0.48 8.90 -14.39
C ASN A 46 0.02 10.35 -14.18
N GLY A 47 0.28 11.08 -15.27
CA GLY A 47 0.73 12.47 -15.21
C GLY A 47 -0.29 13.45 -14.61
N ASP A 48 -1.57 13.10 -14.59
CA ASP A 48 -2.65 13.87 -13.99
C ASP A 48 -2.78 13.63 -12.47
N GLY A 49 -2.06 12.64 -11.95
CA GLY A 49 -2.06 12.25 -10.53
C GLY A 49 -3.08 11.16 -10.17
N ASP A 50 -3.81 10.62 -11.14
CA ASP A 50 -4.76 9.53 -10.93
C ASP A 50 -4.02 8.22 -10.67
N VAL A 51 -4.49 7.45 -9.69
CA VAL A 51 -3.97 6.12 -9.41
C VAL A 51 -4.43 5.14 -10.50
N ILE A 52 -3.48 4.66 -11.30
CA ILE A 52 -3.73 3.70 -12.38
C ILE A 52 -3.40 2.26 -11.99
N ALA A 53 -2.61 2.07 -10.95
CA ALA A 53 -2.32 0.74 -10.39
C ALA A 53 -1.99 0.84 -8.91
N ASN A 54 -2.41 -0.16 -8.12
CA ASN A 54 -2.07 -0.27 -6.71
C ASN A 54 -1.95 -1.75 -6.33
N VAL A 55 -0.74 -2.17 -5.98
CA VAL A 55 -0.47 -3.54 -5.53
C VAL A 55 -0.40 -3.55 -4.01
N HIS A 56 -1.15 -4.46 -3.40
CA HIS A 56 -1.19 -4.68 -1.96
C HIS A 56 -0.52 -6.01 -1.64
N LEU A 57 0.52 -6.00 -0.80
CA LEU A 57 1.20 -7.23 -0.39
C LEU A 57 1.09 -7.39 1.12
N ASP A 58 0.63 -8.56 1.56
CA ASP A 58 0.66 -8.95 2.97
C ASP A 58 2.11 -9.07 3.45
N VAL A 59 2.36 -8.56 4.66
CA VAL A 59 3.67 -8.65 5.29
C VAL A 59 3.62 -9.72 6.37
N GLU A 60 4.49 -10.71 6.24
CA GLU A 60 4.73 -11.71 7.27
C GLU A 60 5.89 -11.29 8.17
N ASN A 61 5.83 -11.61 9.46
CA ASN A 61 6.96 -11.48 10.40
C ASN A 61 7.66 -10.11 10.44
N PHE A 62 6.90 -9.00 10.38
CA PHE A 62 7.48 -7.67 10.57
C PHE A 62 7.96 -7.51 12.02
N ARG A 63 9.28 -7.58 12.25
CA ARG A 63 9.90 -7.16 13.50
C ARG A 63 10.38 -5.70 13.32
N PRO A 64 10.03 -4.79 14.25
CA PRO A 64 10.42 -3.39 14.18
C PRO A 64 11.94 -3.19 14.11
#